data_AF-A0A7L4P5X5-F1
#
_entry.id   AF-A0A7L4P5X5-F1
#
_cell.length_a   1.000
_cell.length_b   1.000
_cell.length_c   1.000
_cell.angle_alpha   90.00
_cell.angle_beta   90.00
_cell.angle_gamma   90.00
#
_symmetry.space_group_name_H-M   'P 1'
#
loop_
_entity.id
_entity.type
_entity.pdbx_description
1 polymer ?
#
loop_
_entity_poly.entity_id
_entity_poly.type
_entity_poly.pdbx_seq_one_letter_code
_entity_poly.pdbx_strand_id
1 'polypeptide(L)'
;MRCEICGKKLIGKPLRTKIENSVMLTCNECSKFGKVQKEPPRPQKGPGRRVPSGGRRYYRSQEPTQEVIEDYQTVIRQAREKRGWSREDLGEKIYEKVSVINRLESGKMVPDLKLARKLERTLKITLLEKTEEAHLDDLSGSHMRGATIGDIARIKKG
;
A
#
# COMPACT_ATOMS: atom_id res chain seq x y z
N MET A 1 -39.90 -34.06 -2.52
CA MET A 1 -38.49 -34.32 -2.11
C MET A 1 -38.48 -35.21 -0.87
N ARG A 2 -37.58 -36.20 -0.84
CA ARG A 2 -37.40 -37.15 0.27
C ARG A 2 -36.02 -36.93 0.90
N CYS A 3 -35.85 -37.33 2.15
CA CYS A 3 -34.57 -37.30 2.83
C CYS A 3 -33.66 -38.37 2.24
N GLU A 4 -32.42 -38.00 1.91
CA GLU A 4 -31.43 -38.93 1.33
C GLU A 4 -30.82 -39.89 2.36
N ILE A 5 -31.18 -39.76 3.64
CA ILE A 5 -30.70 -40.64 4.74
C ILE A 5 -31.79 -41.61 5.19
N CYS A 6 -32.98 -41.09 5.55
CA CYS A 6 -34.07 -41.90 6.09
C CYS A 6 -35.21 -42.17 5.10
N GLY A 7 -35.17 -41.65 3.87
CA GLY A 7 -36.21 -41.85 2.86
C GLY A 7 -37.57 -41.19 3.13
N LYS A 8 -37.76 -40.62 4.33
CA LYS A 8 -38.98 -39.90 4.73
C LYS A 8 -39.25 -38.72 3.81
N LYS A 9 -40.53 -38.40 3.58
CA LYS A 9 -40.93 -37.20 2.85
C LYS A 9 -40.52 -35.97 3.65
N LEU A 10 -39.82 -35.03 3.02
CA LEU A 10 -39.41 -33.79 3.67
C LEU A 10 -40.62 -32.85 3.76
N ILE A 11 -40.94 -32.42 4.98
CA ILE A 11 -42.02 -31.47 5.27
C ILE A 11 -41.35 -30.12 5.56
N GLY A 12 -41.43 -29.19 4.60
CA GLY A 12 -40.77 -27.88 4.68
C GLY A 12 -39.46 -27.78 3.90
N LYS A 13 -38.59 -26.84 4.28
CA LYS A 13 -37.31 -26.58 3.58
C LYS A 13 -36.31 -27.70 3.87
N PRO A 14 -35.64 -28.28 2.84
CA PRO A 14 -34.66 -29.32 3.05
C PRO A 14 -33.39 -28.73 3.68
N LEU A 15 -32.78 -29.44 4.62
CA LEU A 15 -31.49 -29.04 5.16
C LEU A 15 -30.37 -29.64 4.31
N ARG A 16 -29.52 -28.76 3.76
CA ARG A 16 -28.28 -29.16 3.08
C ARG A 16 -27.25 -29.50 4.14
N THR A 17 -26.98 -30.79 4.33
CA THR A 17 -26.08 -31.27 5.39
C THR A 17 -24.89 -31.95 4.75
N LYS A 18 -23.68 -31.59 5.20
CA LYS A 18 -22.43 -32.25 4.80
C LYS A 18 -22.16 -33.41 5.75
N ILE A 19 -22.16 -34.63 5.24
CA ILE A 19 -21.84 -35.88 5.96
C ILE A 19 -20.71 -36.56 5.18
N GLU A 20 -19.60 -36.89 5.85
CA GLU A 20 -18.48 -37.66 5.26
C GLU A 20 -18.04 -37.14 3.87
N ASN A 21 -17.95 -35.82 3.73
CA ASN A 21 -17.61 -35.10 2.50
C ASN A 21 -18.64 -35.08 1.36
N SER A 22 -19.80 -35.70 1.51
CA SER A 22 -20.93 -35.53 0.58
C SER A 22 -21.95 -34.51 1.12
N VAL A 23 -22.54 -33.71 0.23
CA VAL A 23 -23.59 -32.74 0.59
C VAL A 23 -24.92 -33.27 0.09
N MET A 24 -25.82 -33.54 1.02
CA MET A 24 -27.10 -34.21 0.76
C MET A 24 -28.29 -33.46 1.39
N LEU A 25 -29.49 -33.70 0.87
CA LEU A 25 -30.72 -33.13 1.41
C LEU A 25 -31.30 -34.02 2.50
N THR A 26 -31.43 -33.44 3.70
CA THR A 26 -31.76 -34.17 4.92
C THR A 26 -32.97 -33.57 5.64
N CYS A 27 -33.68 -34.40 6.41
CA CYS A 27 -34.71 -33.92 7.34
C CYS A 27 -34.06 -33.37 8.62
N ASN A 28 -34.83 -32.65 9.43
CA ASN A 28 -34.38 -32.09 10.71
C ASN A 28 -33.79 -33.15 11.66
N GLU A 29 -34.30 -34.39 11.60
CA GLU A 29 -33.79 -35.49 12.43
C GLU A 29 -32.44 -36.00 11.94
N CYS A 30 -32.21 -36.04 10.62
CA CYS A 30 -31.00 -36.60 10.03
C CYS A 30 -29.89 -35.54 9.84
N SER A 31 -30.23 -34.25 9.88
CA SER A 31 -29.23 -33.19 9.83
C SER A 31 -28.27 -33.18 11.02
N LYS A 32 -28.61 -33.86 12.13
CA LYS A 32 -27.74 -34.03 13.30
C LYS A 32 -26.50 -34.89 13.03
N PHE A 33 -26.54 -35.73 12.00
CA PHE A 33 -25.43 -36.62 11.65
C PHE A 33 -24.32 -35.91 10.84
N GLY A 34 -24.49 -34.61 10.56
CA GLY A 34 -23.47 -33.83 9.85
C GLY A 34 -23.53 -32.34 10.14
N LYS A 35 -22.84 -31.57 9.32
CA LYS A 35 -22.78 -30.11 9.45
C LYS A 35 -23.78 -29.46 8.49
N VAL A 36 -24.79 -28.78 9.02
CA VAL A 36 -25.78 -28.03 8.22
C VAL A 36 -25.10 -26.81 7.60
N GLN A 37 -25.05 -26.77 6.27
CA GLN A 37 -24.54 -25.64 5.51
C GLN A 37 -25.69 -24.65 5.29
N LYS A 38 -25.66 -23.50 5.96
CA LYS A 38 -26.54 -22.38 5.62
C LYS A 38 -26.00 -21.74 4.34
N GLU A 39 -26.86 -21.54 3.34
CA GLU A 39 -26.47 -20.76 2.16
C GLU A 39 -25.95 -19.39 2.65
N PRO A 40 -24.79 -18.91 2.16
CA PRO A 40 -24.35 -17.55 2.46
C PRO A 40 -25.49 -16.61 2.04
N PRO A 41 -25.79 -15.56 2.84
CA PRO A 41 -26.91 -14.69 2.54
C PRO A 41 -26.73 -14.14 1.12
N ARG A 42 -27.66 -14.52 0.23
CA ARG A 42 -27.72 -13.92 -1.11
C ARG A 42 -27.87 -12.42 -0.90
N PRO A 43 -27.08 -11.58 -1.59
CA PRO A 43 -27.25 -10.13 -1.48
C PRO A 43 -28.68 -9.80 -1.92
N GLN A 44 -29.53 -9.45 -0.95
CA GLN A 44 -30.90 -9.07 -1.20
C GLN A 44 -30.87 -7.75 -1.98
N LYS A 45 -31.10 -7.82 -3.31
CA LYS A 45 -31.57 -6.67 -4.06
C LYS A 45 -33.00 -6.40 -3.63
N GLY A 46 -33.17 -5.63 -2.57
CA GLY A 46 -34.48 -5.15 -2.13
C GLY A 46 -35.13 -4.24 -3.18
N PRO A 47 -36.47 -4.10 -3.14
CA PRO A 47 -37.19 -3.23 -4.06
C PRO A 47 -36.81 -1.76 -3.76
N GLY A 48 -36.28 -1.12 -4.79
CA GLY A 48 -36.18 0.33 -5.01
C GLY A 48 -36.46 1.26 -3.83
N ARG A 49 -35.50 1.38 -2.90
CA ARG A 49 -35.08 2.74 -2.56
C ARG A 49 -34.18 3.19 -3.70
N ARG A 50 -34.53 4.28 -4.37
CA ARG A 50 -33.62 5.00 -5.26
C ARG A 50 -32.46 5.48 -4.38
N VAL A 51 -31.49 4.60 -4.14
CA VAL A 51 -30.14 5.02 -3.83
C VAL A 51 -29.76 5.83 -5.06
N PRO A 52 -29.36 7.11 -4.92
CA PRO A 52 -28.74 7.79 -6.04
C PRO A 52 -27.68 6.82 -6.56
N SER A 53 -27.72 6.52 -7.86
CA SER A 53 -26.56 6.03 -8.57
C SER A 53 -25.52 7.14 -8.54
N GLY A 54 -25.02 7.47 -7.35
CA GLY A 54 -23.72 8.07 -7.17
C GLY A 54 -22.79 6.94 -7.55
N GLY A 55 -22.48 6.88 -8.85
CA GLY A 55 -21.45 6.03 -9.39
C GLY A 55 -20.21 6.11 -8.51
N ARG A 56 -19.33 5.11 -8.63
CA ARG A 56 -17.94 5.18 -8.17
C ARG A 56 -17.58 6.65 -8.07
N ARG A 57 -17.52 7.19 -6.85
CA ARG A 57 -16.78 8.42 -6.65
C ARG A 57 -15.38 7.94 -6.95
N TYR A 58 -15.05 8.00 -8.24
CA TYR A 58 -13.78 8.45 -8.71
C TYR A 58 -13.44 9.50 -7.68
N TYR A 59 -12.54 9.13 -6.78
CA TYR A 59 -11.86 10.08 -5.96
C TYR A 59 -11.21 10.94 -7.02
N ARG A 60 -11.97 11.95 -7.47
CA ARG A 60 -11.45 13.06 -8.23
C ARG A 60 -10.59 13.69 -7.18
N SER A 61 -9.36 13.19 -7.12
CA SER A 61 -8.23 13.84 -6.51
C SER A 61 -8.44 15.28 -6.89
N GLN A 62 -8.82 16.07 -5.89
CA GLN A 62 -8.65 17.51 -5.97
C GLN A 62 -7.20 17.65 -6.41
N GLU A 63 -7.01 18.10 -7.64
CA GLU A 63 -5.69 18.27 -8.21
C GLU A 63 -4.89 19.10 -7.20
N PRO A 64 -3.79 18.58 -6.64
CA PRO A 64 -2.74 19.49 -6.24
C PRO A 64 -2.24 20.06 -7.56
N THR A 65 -2.66 21.29 -7.83
CA THR A 65 -2.18 22.18 -8.91
C THR A 65 -0.70 22.51 -8.67
N GLN A 66 0.14 21.49 -8.73
CA GLN A 66 1.59 21.62 -8.75
C GLN A 66 2.17 20.39 -9.45
N GLU A 67 2.73 20.62 -10.63
CA GLU A 67 3.27 19.62 -11.54
C GLU A 67 4.37 18.80 -10.86
N VAL A 68 4.03 17.59 -10.45
CA VAL A 68 5.03 16.56 -10.18
C VAL A 68 5.53 16.09 -11.55
N ILE A 69 6.85 16.01 -11.72
CA ILE A 69 7.49 15.56 -12.97
C ILE A 69 6.78 14.28 -13.45
N GLU A 70 6.34 14.24 -14.71
CA GLU A 70 5.55 13.13 -15.27
C GLU A 70 6.21 11.74 -15.05
N ASP A 71 7.54 11.73 -14.94
CA ASP A 71 8.38 10.54 -14.72
C ASP A 71 8.74 10.23 -13.26
N TYR A 72 8.03 10.76 -12.26
CA TYR A 72 8.33 10.49 -10.84
C TYR A 72 8.44 8.99 -10.50
N GLN A 73 7.64 8.16 -11.16
CA GLN A 73 7.64 6.70 -10.99
C GLN A 73 9.01 6.06 -11.34
N THR A 74 9.64 6.51 -12.42
CA THR A 74 10.93 5.94 -12.88
C THR A 74 12.07 6.47 -12.04
N VAL A 75 12.03 7.76 -11.69
CA VAL A 75 13.02 8.41 -10.82
C VAL A 75 13.05 7.75 -9.44
N ILE A 76 11.88 7.51 -8.82
CA ILE A 76 11.80 6.84 -7.51
C ILE A 76 12.38 5.42 -7.60
N ARG A 77 12.01 4.66 -8.65
CA ARG A 77 12.51 3.29 -8.82
C ARG A 77 14.02 3.25 -8.99
N GLN A 78 14.57 4.09 -9.87
CA GLN A 78 16.01 4.17 -10.11
C GLN A 78 16.77 4.61 -8.86
N ALA A 79 16.24 5.58 -8.10
CA ALA A 79 16.86 6.04 -6.87
C ALA A 79 16.87 4.97 -5.77
N ARG A 80 15.80 4.18 -5.68
CA ARG A 80 15.71 3.02 -4.78
C ARG A 80 16.74 1.96 -5.18
N GLU A 81 16.82 1.62 -6.45
CA GLU A 81 17.76 0.60 -6.99
C GLU A 81 19.22 1.02 -6.85
N LYS A 82 19.54 2.30 -7.10
CA LYS A 82 20.89 2.85 -6.92
C LYS A 82 21.38 2.74 -5.47
N ARG A 83 20.46 2.74 -4.50
CA ARG A 83 20.75 2.57 -3.07
C ARG A 83 20.61 1.11 -2.59
N GLY A 84 20.16 0.20 -3.46
CA GLY A 84 19.96 -1.21 -3.12
C GLY A 84 18.83 -1.45 -2.11
N TRP A 85 17.86 -0.55 -1.99
CA TRP A 85 16.78 -0.67 -1.02
C TRP A 85 15.63 -1.52 -1.55
N SER A 86 15.03 -2.35 -0.71
CA SER A 86 13.74 -2.99 -1.02
C SER A 86 12.60 -1.97 -0.90
N ARG A 87 11.39 -2.35 -1.33
CA ARG A 87 10.21 -1.47 -1.21
C ARG A 87 9.80 -1.32 0.25
N GLU A 88 10.06 -2.36 1.03
CA GLU A 88 9.91 -2.45 2.47
C GLU A 88 10.85 -1.44 3.15
N ASP A 89 12.15 -1.47 2.82
CA ASP A 89 13.16 -0.57 3.39
C ASP A 89 12.85 0.90 3.09
N LEU A 90 12.44 1.20 1.85
CA LEU A 90 12.05 2.55 1.46
C LEU A 90 10.82 3.01 2.26
N GLY A 91 9.82 2.14 2.39
CA GLY A 91 8.61 2.38 3.19
C GLY A 91 8.94 2.67 4.65
N GLU A 92 9.82 1.89 5.26
CA GLU A 92 10.27 2.11 6.64
C GLU A 92 11.00 3.46 6.81
N LYS A 93 11.90 3.81 5.87
CA LYS A 93 12.65 5.07 5.93
C LYS A 93 11.77 6.31 5.80
N ILE A 94 10.70 6.25 5.00
CA ILE A 94 9.79 7.38 4.80
C ILE A 94 8.54 7.33 5.71
N TYR A 95 8.44 6.29 6.55
CA TYR A 95 7.30 5.98 7.41
C TYR A 95 5.98 5.82 6.64
N GLU A 96 6.03 5.13 5.51
CA GLU A 96 4.86 4.84 4.68
C GLU A 96 4.71 3.34 4.43
N LYS A 97 3.46 2.92 4.18
CA LYS A 97 3.18 1.52 3.89
C LYS A 97 3.81 1.11 2.55
N VAL A 98 4.28 -0.13 2.45
CA VAL A 98 4.80 -0.72 1.20
C VAL A 98 3.81 -0.61 0.04
N SER A 99 2.51 -0.69 0.33
CA SER A 99 1.44 -0.51 -0.67
C SER A 99 1.36 0.91 -1.23
N VAL A 100 1.81 1.93 -0.50
CA VAL A 100 1.95 3.31 -1.00
C VAL A 100 3.14 3.38 -1.95
N ILE A 101 4.30 2.84 -1.57
CA ILE A 101 5.50 2.78 -2.43
C ILE A 101 5.21 2.09 -3.75
N ASN A 102 4.53 0.93 -3.71
CA ASN A 102 4.16 0.19 -4.91
C ASN A 102 3.20 0.98 -5.81
N ARG A 103 2.28 1.76 -5.23
CA ARG A 103 1.36 2.63 -6.00
C ARG A 103 2.09 3.82 -6.63
N LEU A 104 3.12 4.36 -5.96
CA LEU A 104 3.99 5.41 -6.49
C LEU A 104 4.86 4.91 -7.64
N GLU A 105 5.55 3.77 -7.47
CA GLU A 105 6.40 3.16 -8.53
C GLU A 105 5.59 2.67 -9.74
N SER A 106 4.30 2.35 -9.55
CA SER A 106 3.41 1.92 -10.64
C SER A 106 2.62 3.05 -11.29
N GLY A 107 2.83 4.31 -10.86
CA GLY A 107 2.15 5.49 -11.40
C GLY A 107 0.65 5.55 -11.11
N LYS A 108 0.13 4.68 -10.23
CA LYS A 108 -1.29 4.61 -9.86
C LYS A 108 -1.69 5.67 -8.83
N MET A 109 -0.72 6.37 -8.26
CA MET A 109 -0.90 7.36 -7.21
C MET A 109 0.13 8.47 -7.39
N VAL A 110 -0.34 9.71 -7.42
CA VAL A 110 0.51 10.90 -7.36
C VAL A 110 0.86 11.16 -5.89
N PRO A 111 2.13 11.38 -5.54
CA PRO A 111 2.52 11.73 -4.18
C PRO A 111 1.93 13.10 -3.79
N ASP A 112 1.47 13.22 -2.55
CA ASP A 112 1.18 14.52 -1.94
C ASP A 112 2.47 15.34 -1.79
N LEU A 113 2.39 16.68 -1.73
CA LEU A 113 3.56 17.56 -1.60
C LEU A 113 4.45 17.20 -0.40
N LYS A 114 3.83 16.77 0.71
CA LYS A 114 4.56 16.30 1.89
C LYS A 114 5.33 15.01 1.63
N LEU A 115 4.76 14.09 0.85
CA LEU A 115 5.39 12.83 0.47
C LEU A 115 6.51 13.06 -0.53
N ALA A 116 6.28 13.89 -1.55
CA ALA A 116 7.30 14.26 -2.53
C ALA A 116 8.54 14.84 -1.82
N ARG A 117 8.37 15.84 -0.93
CA ARG A 117 9.48 16.44 -0.17
C ARG A 117 10.21 15.46 0.76
N LYS A 118 9.52 14.43 1.27
CA LYS A 118 10.17 13.36 2.05
C LYS A 118 11.02 12.48 1.14
N LEU A 119 10.47 12.07 0.00
CA LEU A 119 11.17 11.27 -1.00
C LEU A 119 12.41 12.00 -1.52
N GLU A 120 12.32 13.29 -1.82
CA GLU A 120 13.47 14.11 -2.23
C GLU A 120 14.59 14.08 -1.19
N ARG A 121 14.26 14.27 0.10
CA ARG A 121 15.25 14.24 1.19
C ARG A 121 15.87 12.86 1.40
N THR A 122 15.05 11.81 1.42
CA THR A 122 15.52 10.45 1.69
C THR A 122 16.33 9.88 0.53
N LEU A 123 15.88 10.11 -0.70
CA LEU A 123 16.51 9.58 -1.91
C LEU A 123 17.53 10.53 -2.53
N LYS A 124 17.60 11.80 -2.10
CA LYS A 124 18.42 12.89 -2.69
C LYS A 124 18.12 13.04 -4.20
N ILE A 125 16.84 13.07 -4.56
CA ILE A 125 16.34 13.25 -5.93
C ILE A 125 15.50 14.52 -6.05
N THR A 126 15.34 15.04 -7.25
CA THR A 126 14.45 16.17 -7.57
C THR A 126 13.15 15.64 -8.17
N LEU A 127 12.04 15.81 -7.45
CA LEU A 127 10.69 15.37 -7.84
C LEU A 127 9.75 16.55 -8.11
N LEU A 128 10.05 17.74 -7.58
CA LEU A 128 9.30 18.97 -7.79
C LEU A 128 10.13 19.98 -8.61
N GLU A 129 9.51 20.61 -9.61
CA GLU A 129 10.18 21.64 -10.41
C GLU A 129 10.15 23.00 -9.68
N LYS A 130 11.27 23.30 -9.02
CA LYS A 130 11.75 24.59 -8.44
C LYS A 130 10.89 25.30 -7.39
N THR A 131 11.47 25.44 -6.19
CA THR A 131 11.92 26.76 -5.71
C THR A 131 13.15 26.50 -4.82
N GLU A 132 14.19 27.26 -5.10
CA GLU A 132 15.47 27.29 -4.38
C GLU A 132 15.22 27.52 -2.88
N GLU A 133 15.97 26.80 -2.03
CA GLU A 133 16.31 27.09 -0.62
C GLU A 133 16.26 25.84 0.25
N ALA A 134 17.40 25.17 0.39
CA ALA A 134 18.06 24.98 1.69
C ALA A 134 19.25 24.03 1.51
N HIS A 135 20.39 24.64 1.25
CA HIS A 135 21.70 24.09 1.51
C HIS A 135 21.79 23.76 3.01
N LEU A 136 21.61 22.50 3.42
CA LEU A 136 21.94 22.06 4.78
C LEU A 136 22.56 20.66 4.76
N ASP A 137 23.89 20.69 4.80
CA ASP A 137 24.77 19.82 5.58
C ASP A 137 24.92 18.34 5.17
N ASP A 138 25.72 18.09 4.13
CA ASP A 138 26.63 16.94 4.14
C ASP A 138 27.90 17.32 4.93
N LEU A 139 27.75 17.47 6.26
CA LEU A 139 28.87 17.30 7.18
C LEU A 139 29.07 15.81 7.42
N SER A 140 29.80 15.14 6.52
CA SER A 140 30.44 13.88 6.85
C SER A 140 31.84 13.83 6.22
N GLY A 141 32.85 14.04 7.05
CA GLY A 141 34.25 14.02 6.63
C GLY A 141 35.19 14.65 7.65
N SER A 142 35.30 14.05 8.83
CA SER A 142 36.38 14.29 9.79
C SER A 142 37.75 14.18 9.10
N HIS A 143 38.56 15.25 9.09
CA HIS A 143 39.92 15.30 9.65
C HIS A 143 40.76 16.49 9.13
N MET A 144 41.38 17.14 10.10
CA MET A 144 42.68 17.83 10.05
C MET A 144 42.76 19.27 9.52
N ARG A 145 42.77 20.16 10.53
CA ARG A 145 43.76 21.22 10.77
C ARG A 145 43.92 22.24 9.64
N GLY A 146 43.31 23.41 9.89
CA GLY A 146 43.79 24.65 9.29
C GLY A 146 45.27 24.83 9.58
N ALA A 147 46.10 24.65 8.55
CA ALA A 147 47.41 25.25 8.50
C ALA A 147 47.16 26.72 8.15
N THR A 148 47.11 27.56 9.18
CA THR A 148 47.16 29.00 9.00
C THR A 148 48.55 29.39 8.51
N ILE A 149 48.64 30.53 7.83
CA ILE A 149 49.86 31.11 7.24
C ILE A 149 50.99 31.38 8.28
N GLY A 150 50.78 31.03 9.56
CA GLY A 150 51.73 31.20 10.67
C GLY A 150 52.74 30.06 10.90
N ASP A 151 52.66 28.94 10.17
CA ASP A 151 53.47 27.74 10.47
C ASP A 151 54.80 27.60 9.69
N ILE A 152 55.27 28.64 8.99
CA ILE A 152 56.57 28.61 8.30
C ILE A 152 57.43 29.82 8.69
N ALA A 153 58.03 29.79 9.88
CA ALA A 153 59.16 30.67 10.21
C ALA A 153 59.91 30.26 11.49
N ARG A 154 60.59 29.11 11.52
CA ARG A 154 61.78 28.92 12.39
C ARG A 154 62.73 27.88 11.82
N ILE A 155 63.63 28.32 10.94
CA ILE A 155 64.99 27.78 10.97
C ILE A 155 65.93 28.97 11.12
N LYS A 156 66.54 29.01 12.30
CA LYS A 156 67.47 30.01 12.79
C LYS A 156 68.86 29.68 12.22
N LYS A 157 69.59 30.75 11.92
CA LYS A 157 70.97 30.84 11.44
C LYS A 157 71.96 29.86 12.11
N GLY A 158 72.89 29.40 11.29
CA GLY A 158 74.17 28.78 11.64
C GLY A 158 74.97 28.57 10.38
#